data_AF-A0A9P1HXH9-F1
#
_entry.id   AF-A0A9P1HXH9-F1
#
_cell.length_a   1.000
_cell.length_b   1.000
_cell.length_c   1.000
_cell.angle_alpha   90.00
_cell.angle_beta   90.00
_cell.angle_gamma   90.00
#
_symmetry.space_group_name_H-M   'P 1'
#
loop_
_entity.id
_entity.type
_entity.pdbx_description
1 polymer ?
#
loop_
_entity_poly.entity_id
_entity_poly.type
_entity_poly.pdbx_seq_one_letter_code
_entity_poly.pdbx_strand_id
1 'polypeptide(L)'
;MLKFAVGPWVPKVYGDTRPKTPVISIRRNRESSAPSLRRRPKETTFGVSEDESEEHSWTPATMQACTSSASTAVHHRSPSNSMVQSSTIRKSIPNGYPNGFSTTNRYNYSSNNNNSSPINGYSTQQSSALRSSMNSSRASPRLGHVTSSSPRSSLVSNSSHNSAGIGASPPCSRRSPQSNKSNSPVDEDSLVTVRMRPDLHGRFGFNVKGGADQNFPVVVSRVAPDSAADKCHPRLNEGDQVILINGRDVANMAHNEVVNFIRKFRDVSGGAELVLTIKPNVYRLGDESDEPEVSNYPESARVAESVPRSDKLSHSLRILGETLASGKIVQQFEQLYRKKVGMTMNDCRLPHNVNKNRYRDVCPYDSTRVHLASSSNGDYINANYVNMEIPSSGIVNRYIACQGPLAQTTSDFWLMVWEQLCTTIVMLTTTVERGRVKCHQYWPRLYESQEYGRLIVTCLKERETTNCCYREFSVKDWNTKEERRVTQMQYTAWPDHGVPDDPMHFIQFVDEVRRARAGSVDPIVVHCSAGIGRTGVLILMETASCLVEANEPVYPLDITKTMRDQRPMAIQTPCQYTFVCESILRAYNEGIIKPLAEYQKR
;
A
#
# COMPACT_ATOMS: atom_id res chain seq x y z
N MET A 1 5.81 -24.63 -54.10
CA MET A 1 5.39 -26.03 -54.34
C MET A 1 6.48 -26.94 -53.79
N LEU A 2 6.26 -27.58 -52.65
CA LEU A 2 7.15 -28.58 -52.04
C LEU A 2 6.31 -29.39 -51.04
N LYS A 3 6.43 -30.72 -51.04
CA LYS A 3 5.69 -31.63 -50.16
C LYS A 3 6.66 -32.33 -49.21
N PHE A 4 6.30 -32.47 -47.95
CA PHE A 4 6.74 -33.59 -47.11
C PHE A 4 5.51 -34.16 -46.39
N ALA A 5 5.50 -35.48 -46.21
CA ALA A 5 4.30 -36.23 -45.87
C ALA A 5 4.23 -36.59 -44.37
N VAL A 6 3.00 -36.64 -43.84
CA VAL A 6 2.71 -37.17 -42.51
C VAL A 6 2.52 -38.68 -42.61
N GLY A 7 3.21 -39.45 -41.76
CA GLY A 7 3.01 -40.88 -41.58
C GLY A 7 2.51 -41.19 -40.16
N PRO A 8 1.40 -41.93 -39.98
CA PRO A 8 0.84 -42.21 -38.65
C PRO A 8 1.57 -43.36 -37.95
N TRP A 9 1.69 -43.27 -36.62
CA TRP A 9 2.08 -44.38 -35.76
C TRP A 9 0.93 -44.74 -34.82
N VAL A 10 0.64 -46.05 -34.73
CA VAL A 10 -0.45 -46.62 -33.91
C VAL A 10 0.13 -47.19 -32.60
N PRO A 11 -0.55 -47.08 -31.45
CA PRO A 11 0.01 -47.54 -30.17
C PRO A 11 0.13 -49.05 -30.06
N LYS A 12 1.11 -49.54 -29.30
CA LYS A 12 1.16 -50.93 -28.80
C LYS A 12 0.79 -50.97 -27.33
N VAL A 13 -0.05 -51.95 -26.95
CA VAL A 13 -0.46 -52.23 -25.56
C VAL A 13 0.06 -53.60 -25.15
N TYR A 14 0.93 -53.64 -24.14
CA TYR A 14 1.35 -54.76 -23.27
C TYR A 14 2.12 -54.13 -22.09
N GLY A 15 2.13 -54.66 -20.86
CA GLY A 15 1.42 -55.79 -20.26
C GLY A 15 1.78 -55.86 -18.76
N ASP A 16 0.86 -56.28 -17.89
CA ASP A 16 1.04 -56.23 -16.42
C ASP A 16 2.03 -57.29 -15.89
N THR A 17 3.00 -56.89 -15.06
CA THR A 17 3.83 -57.78 -14.24
C THR A 17 4.31 -57.10 -12.95
N ARG A 18 3.92 -57.65 -11.79
CA ARG A 18 4.44 -57.23 -10.46
C ARG A 18 5.50 -58.21 -9.93
N PRO A 19 6.65 -57.75 -9.43
CA PRO A 19 7.45 -58.49 -8.47
C PRO A 19 6.93 -58.31 -7.03
N LYS A 20 7.19 -59.28 -6.14
CA LYS A 20 6.88 -59.20 -4.70
C LYS A 20 8.12 -58.78 -3.89
N THR A 21 7.86 -58.26 -2.68
CA THR A 21 8.83 -57.88 -1.64
C THR A 21 9.71 -59.05 -1.15
N PRO A 22 10.90 -58.74 -0.62
CA PRO A 22 11.39 -59.33 0.62
C PRO A 22 11.29 -58.32 1.78
N VAL A 23 10.91 -58.81 2.97
CA VAL A 23 10.90 -58.03 4.22
C VAL A 23 12.24 -58.24 4.94
N ILE A 24 12.89 -57.15 5.37
CA ILE A 24 14.09 -57.22 6.22
C ILE A 24 13.83 -56.39 7.49
N SER A 25 13.77 -57.06 8.64
CA SER A 25 13.58 -56.45 9.95
C SER A 25 14.90 -56.03 10.56
N ILE A 26 15.13 -54.73 10.76
CA ILE A 26 16.29 -54.21 11.50
C ILE A 26 15.79 -53.41 12.71
N ARG A 27 16.00 -53.95 13.91
CA ARG A 27 15.90 -53.18 15.15
C ARG A 27 17.00 -52.10 15.17
N ARG A 28 16.65 -50.86 15.51
CA ARG A 28 17.61 -49.86 15.99
C ARG A 28 17.07 -49.22 17.28
N ASN A 29 17.96 -48.91 18.20
CA ASN A 29 17.61 -48.36 19.50
C ASN A 29 17.06 -46.94 19.39
N ARG A 30 16.21 -46.56 20.34
CA ARG A 30 15.87 -45.16 20.61
C ARG A 30 16.97 -44.54 21.46
N GLU A 31 17.65 -43.54 20.93
CA GLU A 31 18.15 -42.42 21.73
C GLU A 31 17.67 -41.13 21.06
N SER A 32 17.13 -40.19 21.84
CA SER A 32 16.30 -39.10 21.32
C SER A 32 16.69 -37.74 21.91
N SER A 33 17.54 -37.02 21.19
CA SER A 33 17.82 -35.59 21.42
C SER A 33 16.88 -34.74 20.56
N ALA A 34 15.68 -34.45 21.08
CA ALA A 34 14.67 -33.68 20.36
C ALA A 34 14.86 -32.16 20.52
N PRO A 35 14.78 -31.35 19.45
CA PRO A 35 14.66 -29.88 19.56
C PRO A 35 13.35 -29.49 20.26
N SER A 36 13.34 -28.34 20.96
CA SER A 36 12.18 -27.88 21.71
C SER A 36 11.00 -27.51 20.79
N LEU A 37 9.91 -28.28 20.86
CA LEU A 37 8.64 -27.93 20.23
C LEU A 37 8.06 -26.64 20.82
N ARG A 38 8.15 -25.52 20.08
CA ARG A 38 7.34 -24.33 20.35
C ARG A 38 5.87 -24.71 20.24
N ARG A 39 5.16 -24.76 21.37
CA ARG A 39 3.72 -25.03 21.40
C ARG A 39 2.98 -23.92 20.64
N ARG A 40 2.00 -24.29 19.81
CA ARG A 40 1.07 -23.31 19.21
C ARG A 40 0.28 -22.62 20.34
N PRO A 41 -0.04 -21.32 20.23
CA PRO A 41 -0.96 -20.67 21.16
C PRO A 41 -2.31 -21.38 21.21
N LYS A 42 -2.94 -21.39 22.38
CA LYS A 42 -4.35 -21.77 22.54
C LYS A 42 -5.21 -20.74 21.82
N GLU A 43 -6.24 -21.22 21.14
CA GLU A 43 -7.29 -20.42 20.53
C GLU A 43 -8.64 -20.94 21.05
N THR A 44 -9.56 -20.02 21.36
CA THR A 44 -10.94 -20.35 21.75
C THR A 44 -11.94 -19.60 20.87
N THR A 45 -12.93 -20.35 20.37
CA THR A 45 -14.03 -19.85 19.55
C THR A 45 -15.19 -19.36 20.40
N PHE A 46 -15.83 -18.23 20.01
CA PHE A 46 -17.07 -17.74 20.63
C PHE A 46 -18.20 -17.57 19.61
N GLY A 47 -18.45 -18.57 18.75
CA GLY A 47 -19.62 -18.51 17.85
C GLY A 47 -19.80 -19.51 16.70
N VAL A 48 -19.06 -20.61 16.60
CA VAL A 48 -19.32 -21.70 15.64
C VAL A 48 -19.32 -23.03 16.41
N SER A 49 -20.00 -24.07 15.89
CA SER A 49 -20.37 -25.31 16.59
C SER A 49 -19.23 -26.02 17.32
N GLU A 50 -19.49 -26.40 18.58
CA GLU A 50 -18.72 -27.41 19.33
C GLU A 50 -19.41 -28.78 19.17
N ASP A 51 -19.41 -29.30 17.93
CA ASP A 51 -19.79 -30.69 17.58
C ASP A 51 -19.18 -31.06 16.20
N GLU A 52 -19.13 -32.36 15.89
CA GLU A 52 -18.37 -32.99 14.79
C GLU A 52 -16.83 -32.89 14.90
N SER A 53 -16.25 -33.85 15.62
CA SER A 53 -14.80 -34.10 15.64
C SER A 53 -14.46 -35.51 15.12
N GLU A 54 -14.63 -35.73 13.81
CA GLU A 54 -14.13 -36.93 13.13
C GLU A 54 -13.23 -36.58 11.93
N GLU A 55 -12.21 -37.41 11.68
CA GLU A 55 -11.25 -37.23 10.60
C GLU A 55 -11.84 -37.66 9.25
N HIS A 56 -12.07 -36.74 8.31
CA HIS A 56 -12.27 -37.09 6.90
C HIS A 56 -11.48 -36.18 5.96
N SER A 57 -10.46 -36.76 5.32
CA SER A 57 -9.65 -36.12 4.28
C SER A 57 -10.40 -36.05 2.95
N TRP A 58 -10.54 -34.84 2.37
CA TRP A 58 -11.14 -34.65 1.05
C TRP A 58 -10.22 -33.89 0.10
N THR A 59 -9.86 -34.55 -1.00
CA THR A 59 -9.15 -33.96 -2.15
C THR A 59 -10.13 -33.27 -3.10
N PRO A 60 -9.76 -32.13 -3.74
CA PRO A 60 -10.67 -31.41 -4.62
C PRO A 60 -10.88 -32.11 -5.96
N ALA A 61 -12.14 -32.22 -6.40
CA ALA A 61 -12.51 -32.65 -7.75
C ALA A 61 -13.64 -31.77 -8.32
N THR A 62 -13.37 -31.15 -9.46
CA THR A 62 -14.31 -30.66 -10.50
C THR A 62 -15.76 -30.31 -10.12
N MET A 63 -16.12 -29.03 -10.26
CA MET A 63 -17.48 -28.65 -10.67
C MET A 63 -17.51 -28.29 -12.17
N GLN A 64 -18.44 -28.90 -12.91
CA GLN A 64 -18.95 -28.34 -14.17
C GLN A 64 -20.20 -27.50 -13.87
N ALA A 65 -20.50 -26.53 -14.75
CA ALA A 65 -21.73 -25.74 -14.66
C ALA A 65 -22.94 -26.50 -15.26
N CYS A 66 -24.15 -26.21 -14.76
CA CYS A 66 -25.38 -26.22 -15.55
C CYS A 66 -26.49 -25.38 -14.89
N THR A 67 -27.61 -25.22 -15.60
CA THR A 67 -28.55 -24.09 -15.41
C THR A 67 -29.97 -24.50 -15.02
N SER A 68 -30.70 -23.53 -14.45
CA SER A 68 -32.13 -23.23 -14.68
C SER A 68 -33.20 -24.33 -14.51
N SER A 69 -34.19 -24.05 -13.66
CA SER A 69 -35.63 -24.08 -14.01
C SER A 69 -36.48 -23.50 -12.86
N ALA A 70 -37.80 -23.37 -13.05
CA ALA A 70 -38.68 -22.57 -12.19
C ALA A 70 -40.10 -23.14 -12.05
N SER A 71 -40.94 -22.44 -11.27
CA SER A 71 -42.42 -22.46 -11.25
C SER A 71 -43.12 -23.25 -10.13
N THR A 72 -43.80 -22.52 -9.23
CA THR A 72 -45.27 -22.59 -9.08
C THR A 72 -45.77 -21.37 -8.27
N ALA A 73 -47.08 -21.09 -8.30
CA ALA A 73 -47.71 -19.90 -7.70
C ALA A 73 -49.14 -20.24 -7.22
N VAL A 74 -49.84 -19.32 -6.52
CA VAL A 74 -51.33 -19.16 -6.47
C VAL A 74 -51.74 -17.99 -5.52
N HIS A 75 -52.46 -16.99 -6.07
CA HIS A 75 -53.63 -16.19 -5.56
C HIS A 75 -53.82 -15.80 -4.05
N HIS A 76 -54.51 -14.71 -3.63
CA HIS A 76 -55.30 -13.66 -4.34
C HIS A 76 -55.66 -12.40 -3.47
N ARG A 77 -55.96 -11.29 -4.16
CA ARG A 77 -56.96 -10.20 -3.87
C ARG A 77 -56.71 -9.09 -2.81
N SER A 78 -57.19 -7.89 -3.18
CA SER A 78 -57.41 -6.67 -2.37
C SER A 78 -58.89 -6.24 -2.45
N PRO A 79 -59.32 -5.18 -1.72
CA PRO A 79 -60.12 -4.11 -2.35
C PRO A 79 -59.78 -2.66 -1.87
N SER A 80 -60.45 -1.63 -2.44
CA SER A 80 -60.29 -0.16 -2.18
C SER A 80 -61.44 0.40 -1.29
N ASN A 81 -61.64 1.71 -0.97
CA ASN A 81 -61.26 3.04 -1.52
C ASN A 81 -60.97 4.04 -0.35
N SER A 82 -60.94 5.40 -0.37
CA SER A 82 -61.31 6.52 -1.28
C SER A 82 -60.28 7.68 -1.15
N MET A 83 -60.18 8.75 -1.98
CA MET A 83 -61.10 9.82 -2.44
C MET A 83 -61.59 10.74 -1.29
N VAL A 84 -61.45 12.08 -1.31
CA VAL A 84 -61.73 13.12 -2.35
C VAL A 84 -60.69 14.27 -2.25
N GLN A 85 -60.02 14.79 -3.30
CA GLN A 85 -60.42 15.57 -4.51
C GLN A 85 -60.87 17.04 -4.24
N SER A 86 -60.62 18.07 -5.08
CA SER A 86 -59.82 18.17 -6.33
C SER A 86 -58.70 19.26 -6.19
N SER A 87 -58.65 20.47 -6.78
CA SER A 87 -59.39 21.19 -7.84
C SER A 87 -58.68 22.53 -8.20
N THR A 88 -58.86 23.25 -9.34
CA THR A 88 -59.14 22.94 -10.77
C THR A 88 -58.99 24.25 -11.59
N ILE A 89 -58.30 24.28 -12.74
CA ILE A 89 -58.44 25.36 -13.75
C ILE A 89 -58.16 24.85 -15.19
N ARG A 90 -58.54 25.61 -16.24
CA ARG A 90 -58.53 25.17 -17.67
C ARG A 90 -58.40 26.32 -18.68
N LYS A 91 -57.64 26.13 -19.79
CA LYS A 91 -57.82 26.66 -21.19
C LYS A 91 -56.57 26.35 -22.06
N SER A 92 -56.59 26.06 -23.38
CA SER A 92 -57.57 25.46 -24.33
C SER A 92 -56.94 25.30 -25.75
N ILE A 93 -57.34 24.33 -26.60
CA ILE A 93 -56.67 23.95 -27.90
C ILE A 93 -57.59 23.20 -28.91
N PRO A 94 -57.47 23.44 -30.25
CA PRO A 94 -57.77 22.40 -31.27
C PRO A 94 -57.01 22.43 -32.65
N ASN A 95 -56.63 21.24 -33.17
CA ASN A 95 -56.64 20.76 -34.60
C ASN A 95 -55.72 21.39 -35.69
N GLY A 96 -55.36 20.73 -36.83
CA GLY A 96 -55.71 19.41 -37.42
C GLY A 96 -54.80 18.93 -38.61
N TYR A 97 -55.22 17.91 -39.40
CA TYR A 97 -54.48 17.07 -40.41
C TYR A 97 -55.25 16.95 -41.78
N PRO A 98 -54.89 16.19 -42.88
CA PRO A 98 -53.63 15.55 -43.42
C PRO A 98 -53.42 15.67 -45.00
N ASN A 99 -52.58 14.78 -45.61
CA ASN A 99 -52.34 14.42 -47.06
C ASN A 99 -51.17 15.11 -47.82
N GLY A 100 -50.45 14.50 -48.79
CA GLY A 100 -50.34 13.09 -49.25
C GLY A 100 -49.56 12.88 -50.59
N PHE A 101 -48.88 11.72 -50.80
CA PHE A 101 -48.12 11.26 -52.01
C PHE A 101 -46.87 12.11 -52.42
N SER A 102 -45.83 11.73 -53.18
CA SER A 102 -45.15 10.53 -53.77
C SER A 102 -44.06 11.13 -54.73
N THR A 103 -42.94 10.57 -55.24
CA THR A 103 -42.50 9.21 -55.65
C THR A 103 -40.94 9.16 -55.84
N THR A 104 -40.33 7.96 -55.86
CA THR A 104 -39.03 7.46 -56.47
C THR A 104 -38.01 8.39 -57.21
N ASN A 105 -36.68 8.13 -57.39
CA ASN A 105 -35.85 6.90 -57.23
C ASN A 105 -34.29 7.14 -57.19
N ARG A 106 -33.58 6.34 -56.36
CA ARG A 106 -32.32 5.55 -56.57
C ARG A 106 -31.12 5.93 -57.52
N TYR A 107 -29.90 5.90 -56.92
CA TYR A 107 -28.60 5.27 -57.36
C TYR A 107 -27.89 5.73 -58.69
N ASN A 108 -26.57 5.54 -58.99
CA ASN A 108 -25.42 4.82 -58.35
C ASN A 108 -24.00 5.27 -58.86
N TYR A 109 -22.94 5.07 -58.02
CA TYR A 109 -21.50 4.71 -58.27
C TYR A 109 -20.55 5.30 -59.37
N SER A 110 -19.32 5.67 -58.93
CA SER A 110 -17.91 5.53 -59.45
C SER A 110 -17.54 5.52 -60.97
N SER A 111 -16.33 5.87 -61.49
CA SER A 111 -14.94 5.71 -60.96
C SER A 111 -13.82 6.42 -61.79
N ASN A 112 -12.67 6.72 -61.15
CA ASN A 112 -11.25 6.84 -61.60
C ASN A 112 -10.72 7.36 -62.99
N ASN A 113 -9.70 8.25 -62.90
CA ASN A 113 -8.28 8.13 -63.41
C ASN A 113 -7.67 9.05 -64.52
N ASN A 114 -6.39 9.41 -64.23
CA ASN A 114 -5.19 9.64 -65.09
C ASN A 114 -4.85 10.99 -65.77
N ASN A 115 -3.62 11.48 -65.44
CA ASN A 115 -2.59 12.14 -66.29
C ASN A 115 -2.85 13.54 -66.91
N SER A 116 -1.85 14.41 -67.19
CA SER A 116 -0.39 14.41 -66.92
C SER A 116 0.24 15.83 -67.00
N SER A 117 1.49 15.98 -66.53
CA SER A 117 2.34 17.21 -66.51
C SER A 117 2.97 17.54 -67.91
N PRO A 118 3.98 18.44 -68.15
CA PRO A 118 5.22 18.72 -67.35
C PRO A 118 5.79 20.18 -67.37
N ILE A 119 7.10 20.32 -67.02
CA ILE A 119 8.01 21.51 -67.12
C ILE A 119 7.85 22.55 -65.98
N ASN A 120 8.88 23.15 -65.35
CA ASN A 120 10.34 22.89 -65.12
C ASN A 120 10.82 23.84 -63.96
N GLY A 121 12.02 23.77 -63.38
CA GLY A 121 13.09 22.75 -63.41
C GLY A 121 14.41 23.24 -62.77
N TYR A 122 15.24 22.30 -62.25
CA TYR A 122 16.67 22.42 -61.85
C TYR A 122 17.06 23.29 -60.62
N SER A 123 18.03 22.92 -59.75
CA SER A 123 18.79 21.66 -59.56
C SER A 123 19.58 21.60 -58.21
N THR A 124 19.80 20.38 -57.65
CA THR A 124 20.95 19.82 -56.84
C THR A 124 21.82 20.71 -55.90
N GLN A 125 22.39 20.33 -54.74
CA GLN A 125 22.72 19.06 -54.02
C GLN A 125 22.86 19.40 -52.48
N GLN A 126 22.91 18.54 -51.44
CA GLN A 126 22.88 17.07 -51.21
C GLN A 126 24.19 16.39 -50.70
N SER A 127 24.12 15.79 -49.48
CA SER A 127 24.95 14.70 -48.89
C SER A 127 26.18 14.98 -47.98
N SER A 128 26.63 13.92 -47.26
CA SER A 128 27.63 13.82 -46.16
C SER A 128 27.26 14.49 -44.82
N ALA A 129 27.36 13.93 -43.60
CA ALA A 129 27.81 12.66 -43.00
C ALA A 129 29.27 12.50 -42.50
N LEU A 130 29.41 12.01 -41.25
CA LEU A 130 30.53 11.29 -40.56
C LEU A 130 31.31 11.96 -39.39
N ARG A 131 31.49 11.15 -38.32
CA ARG A 131 32.69 10.93 -37.45
C ARG A 131 33.16 11.95 -36.37
N SER A 132 32.75 11.65 -35.12
CA SER A 132 33.60 11.20 -33.97
C SER A 132 35.00 11.81 -33.64
N SER A 133 35.13 12.41 -32.45
CA SER A 133 36.20 12.20 -31.43
C SER A 133 35.66 12.77 -30.08
N MET A 134 35.74 12.19 -28.88
CA MET A 134 36.82 11.59 -28.05
C MET A 134 37.87 12.57 -27.48
N ASN A 135 38.05 12.46 -26.14
CA ASN A 135 39.05 13.09 -25.25
C ASN A 135 38.96 14.63 -25.07
N SER A 136 39.12 15.23 -23.88
CA SER A 136 40.03 14.85 -22.77
C SER A 136 39.55 15.23 -21.35
N SER A 137 40.22 14.65 -20.35
CA SER A 137 40.24 15.03 -18.91
C SER A 137 40.73 16.49 -18.67
N ARG A 138 40.58 17.12 -17.48
CA ARG A 138 41.45 16.87 -16.30
C ARG A 138 41.16 17.78 -15.07
N ALA A 139 41.29 17.17 -13.88
CA ALA A 139 41.66 17.71 -12.54
C ALA A 139 40.80 18.74 -11.76
N SER A 140 40.65 18.43 -10.48
CA SER A 140 40.40 19.34 -9.35
C SER A 140 41.71 19.94 -8.81
N PRO A 141 41.67 21.02 -7.99
CA PRO A 141 42.70 21.34 -6.99
C PRO A 141 42.36 20.74 -5.60
N ARG A 142 43.38 20.59 -4.75
CA ARG A 142 43.26 20.20 -3.33
C ARG A 142 44.00 21.21 -2.45
N LEU A 143 43.47 21.44 -1.24
CA LEU A 143 44.14 21.76 0.04
C LEU A 143 45.34 22.73 0.05
N GLY A 144 45.21 23.79 0.87
CA GLY A 144 46.32 24.49 1.51
C GLY A 144 46.02 24.69 2.99
N HIS A 145 47.02 24.57 3.87
CA HIS A 145 46.84 24.53 5.34
C HIS A 145 47.98 25.29 6.03
N VAL A 146 47.68 26.42 6.69
CA VAL A 146 48.65 27.22 7.46
C VAL A 146 47.98 27.74 8.74
N THR A 147 48.77 27.82 9.81
CA THR A 147 48.37 28.24 11.17
C THR A 147 48.69 29.71 11.45
N SER A 148 48.00 30.37 12.40
CA SER A 148 48.61 31.03 13.59
C SER A 148 47.71 32.04 14.35
N SER A 149 48.09 32.27 15.61
CA SER A 149 47.88 33.47 16.47
C SER A 149 46.48 34.09 16.70
N SER A 150 46.06 34.10 17.97
CA SER A 150 45.20 35.15 18.56
C SER A 150 46.02 36.42 18.90
N PRO A 151 45.37 37.52 19.29
CA PRO A 151 45.54 37.96 20.69
C PRO A 151 44.22 38.39 21.39
N ARG A 152 44.34 38.81 22.66
CA ARG A 152 43.24 39.15 23.58
C ARG A 152 42.97 40.65 23.69
N SER A 153 41.71 41.02 23.93
CA SER A 153 41.28 41.99 24.98
C SER A 153 39.74 41.93 25.11
N SER A 154 39.03 41.95 26.25
CA SER A 154 39.23 42.28 27.69
C SER A 154 38.62 43.63 28.12
N LEU A 155 38.10 43.67 29.36
CA LEU A 155 37.24 44.72 29.97
C LEU A 155 35.77 44.61 29.51
N VAL A 156 34.74 44.35 30.33
CA VAL A 156 34.44 44.52 31.78
C VAL A 156 34.09 45.95 32.21
N SER A 157 32.85 46.14 32.64
CA SER A 157 32.43 47.11 33.68
C SER A 157 31.07 46.71 34.26
N ASN A 158 30.89 46.93 35.57
CA ASN A 158 29.67 46.59 36.32
C ASN A 158 28.83 47.84 36.64
N SER A 159 27.50 47.71 36.64
CA SER A 159 26.61 48.11 37.77
C SER A 159 25.14 47.88 37.34
N SER A 160 24.19 47.32 38.09
CA SER A 160 23.97 47.08 39.53
C SER A 160 23.41 48.26 40.35
N HIS A 161 22.08 48.30 40.53
CA HIS A 161 21.36 48.53 41.79
C HIS A 161 19.82 48.42 41.56
N ASN A 162 19.11 47.54 42.27
CA ASN A 162 18.34 47.75 43.53
C ASN A 162 16.91 48.32 43.32
N SER A 163 15.87 47.95 44.10
CA SER A 163 15.71 46.88 45.09
C SER A 163 14.24 46.73 45.55
N ALA A 164 13.93 45.56 46.14
CA ALA A 164 12.83 45.29 47.10
C ALA A 164 11.36 45.34 46.59
N GLY A 165 10.39 44.68 47.23
CA GLY A 165 10.45 43.81 48.44
C GLY A 165 9.38 42.70 48.42
N ILE A 166 9.66 41.52 49.00
CA ILE A 166 9.27 41.09 50.38
C ILE A 166 7.81 40.59 50.44
N GLY A 167 7.46 39.42 50.99
CA GLY A 167 8.23 38.34 51.65
C GLY A 167 7.33 37.08 51.75
N ALA A 168 7.50 36.10 52.65
CA ALA A 168 8.56 35.75 53.61
C ALA A 168 8.47 34.22 53.91
N SER A 169 9.44 33.66 54.65
CA SER A 169 9.53 32.22 55.05
C SER A 169 9.69 32.13 56.58
N PRO A 170 10.15 31.02 57.24
CA PRO A 170 10.23 29.57 56.93
C PRO A 170 9.56 28.78 58.11
N PRO A 171 10.06 27.66 58.70
CA PRO A 171 10.90 26.50 58.30
C PRO A 171 10.13 25.15 58.56
N CYS A 172 10.66 23.95 58.85
CA CYS A 172 11.98 23.30 58.82
C CYS A 172 11.83 21.76 58.75
N SER A 173 12.74 21.02 58.10
CA SER A 173 13.39 19.76 58.60
C SER A 173 14.02 18.91 57.47
N ARG A 174 15.12 18.20 57.78
CA ARG A 174 15.82 17.28 56.85
C ARG A 174 15.54 15.81 57.18
N ARG A 175 15.42 14.95 56.16
CA ARG A 175 16.06 13.61 56.13
C ARG A 175 16.24 13.09 54.68
N SER A 176 17.09 12.08 54.54
CA SER A 176 17.71 11.62 53.28
C SER A 176 16.81 10.63 52.49
N PRO A 177 17.14 10.26 51.23
CA PRO A 177 16.16 9.72 50.28
C PRO A 177 15.86 8.23 50.44
N GLN A 178 14.68 7.82 49.95
CA GLN A 178 14.36 6.43 49.61
C GLN A 178 13.87 6.35 48.15
N SER A 179 14.15 5.21 47.52
CA SER A 179 13.92 4.98 46.10
C SER A 179 12.45 4.72 45.78
N ASN A 180 11.83 5.55 44.94
CA ASN A 180 10.59 5.22 44.26
C ASN A 180 10.85 5.02 42.77
N LYS A 181 10.54 3.82 42.27
CA LYS A 181 10.43 3.54 40.84
C LYS A 181 9.14 4.21 40.36
N SER A 182 9.23 5.37 39.72
CA SER A 182 8.07 6.02 39.10
C SER A 182 7.64 5.22 37.86
N ASN A 183 6.41 4.70 37.87
CA ASN A 183 5.80 4.15 36.66
C ASN A 183 5.78 5.24 35.57
N SER A 184 6.22 4.89 34.36
CA SER A 184 5.95 5.70 33.17
C SER A 184 4.45 5.77 32.92
N PRO A 185 3.87 6.94 32.58
CA PRO A 185 2.47 7.01 32.16
C PRO A 185 2.28 6.18 30.90
N VAL A 186 1.19 5.41 30.84
CA VAL A 186 0.87 4.56 29.69
C VAL A 186 0.09 5.37 28.64
N ASP A 187 0.43 5.11 27.38
CA ASP A 187 0.10 5.85 26.17
C ASP A 187 -1.37 5.58 25.72
N GLU A 188 -2.35 6.32 26.26
CA GLU A 188 -3.79 6.09 25.97
C GLU A 188 -4.24 6.51 24.55
N ASP A 189 -3.54 7.46 23.91
CA ASP A 189 -3.94 8.11 22.64
C ASP A 189 -3.98 7.19 21.39
N SER A 190 -3.81 5.87 21.56
CA SER A 190 -3.90 4.87 20.49
C SER A 190 -4.90 3.74 20.75
N LEU A 191 -5.64 3.79 21.86
CA LEU A 191 -6.61 2.77 22.25
C LEU A 191 -8.02 3.06 21.69
N VAL A 192 -8.69 2.02 21.21
CA VAL A 192 -10.07 2.10 20.70
C VAL A 192 -10.99 1.27 21.59
N THR A 193 -12.09 1.87 22.06
CA THR A 193 -13.11 1.13 22.81
C THR A 193 -14.19 0.61 21.87
N VAL A 194 -14.29 -0.71 21.74
CA VAL A 194 -15.33 -1.43 21.00
C VAL A 194 -16.42 -1.88 21.97
N ARG A 195 -17.69 -1.78 21.57
CA ARG A 195 -18.86 -2.15 22.38
C ARG A 195 -19.79 -3.08 21.61
N MET A 196 -20.19 -4.20 22.21
CA MET A 196 -21.10 -5.16 21.59
C MET A 196 -22.00 -5.85 22.61
N ARG A 197 -23.22 -6.20 22.20
CA ARG A 197 -24.13 -7.09 22.95
C ARG A 197 -24.08 -8.49 22.33
N PRO A 198 -24.29 -9.56 23.10
CA PRO A 198 -24.38 -10.90 22.53
C PRO A 198 -25.61 -11.06 21.63
N ASP A 199 -25.59 -12.06 20.74
CA ASP A 199 -26.76 -12.50 19.99
C ASP A 199 -27.79 -13.26 20.87
N LEU A 200 -28.89 -13.69 20.26
CA LEU A 200 -29.97 -14.45 20.92
C LEU A 200 -29.52 -15.80 21.55
N HIS A 201 -28.28 -16.24 21.30
CA HIS A 201 -27.69 -17.48 21.83
C HIS A 201 -26.50 -17.20 22.77
N GLY A 202 -26.35 -15.95 23.24
CA GLY A 202 -25.26 -15.56 24.12
C GLY A 202 -23.89 -15.55 23.42
N ARG A 203 -23.82 -15.30 22.10
CA ARG A 203 -22.56 -15.36 21.30
C ARG A 203 -22.15 -13.97 20.83
N PHE A 204 -20.84 -13.71 20.82
CA PHE A 204 -20.27 -12.46 20.28
C PHE A 204 -19.74 -12.62 18.85
N GLY A 205 -19.35 -13.84 18.45
CA GLY A 205 -18.90 -14.14 17.09
C GLY A 205 -17.47 -13.69 16.76
N PHE A 206 -16.57 -13.71 17.72
CA PHE A 206 -15.14 -13.59 17.49
C PHE A 206 -14.37 -14.72 18.21
N ASN A 207 -13.11 -14.91 17.87
CA ASN A 207 -12.19 -15.83 18.55
C ASN A 207 -11.08 -15.05 19.24
N VAL A 208 -10.49 -15.60 20.31
CA VAL A 208 -9.27 -15.06 20.92
C VAL A 208 -8.18 -16.10 21.03
N LYS A 209 -6.93 -15.65 20.93
CA LYS A 209 -5.70 -16.43 21.20
C LYS A 209 -4.78 -15.65 22.14
N GLY A 210 -3.85 -16.37 22.79
CA GLY A 210 -2.89 -15.78 23.73
C GLY A 210 -3.42 -15.63 25.15
N GLY A 211 -2.54 -15.13 26.02
CA GLY A 211 -2.66 -15.08 27.47
C GLY A 211 -1.27 -15.16 28.13
N ALA A 212 -1.17 -14.71 29.38
CA ALA A 212 0.09 -14.70 30.13
C ALA A 212 0.72 -16.11 30.27
N ASP A 213 -0.12 -17.16 30.33
CA ASP A 213 0.30 -18.58 30.38
C ASP A 213 1.02 -19.08 29.10
N GLN A 214 1.07 -18.26 28.06
CA GLN A 214 1.70 -18.57 26.77
C GLN A 214 2.78 -17.56 26.36
N ASN A 215 3.05 -16.54 27.19
CA ASN A 215 3.89 -15.39 26.84
C ASN A 215 3.50 -14.76 25.48
N PHE A 216 2.20 -14.65 25.22
CA PHE A 216 1.66 -14.11 23.97
C PHE A 216 0.46 -13.19 24.27
N PRO A 217 0.37 -11.99 23.69
CA PRO A 217 -0.69 -11.03 24.01
C PRO A 217 -2.08 -11.56 23.65
N VAL A 218 -3.10 -11.13 24.39
CA VAL A 218 -4.50 -11.45 24.08
C VAL A 218 -4.89 -10.76 22.78
N VAL A 219 -5.23 -11.55 21.77
CA VAL A 219 -5.41 -11.10 20.39
C VAL A 219 -6.65 -11.74 19.80
N VAL A 220 -7.50 -10.96 19.14
CA VAL A 220 -8.62 -11.47 18.33
C VAL A 220 -8.05 -12.33 17.20
N SER A 221 -8.37 -13.61 17.13
CA SER A 221 -7.84 -14.49 16.06
C SER A 221 -8.74 -14.57 14.83
N ARG A 222 -10.05 -14.41 15.01
CA ARG A 222 -11.07 -14.47 13.95
C ARG A 222 -12.27 -13.59 14.29
N VAL A 223 -12.98 -13.06 13.30
CA VAL A 223 -14.31 -12.44 13.44
C VAL A 223 -15.27 -13.09 12.46
N ALA A 224 -16.36 -13.67 12.96
CA ALA A 224 -17.38 -14.30 12.13
C ALA A 224 -18.23 -13.22 11.42
N PRO A 225 -18.44 -13.32 10.09
CA PRO A 225 -19.34 -12.41 9.36
C PRO A 225 -20.74 -12.36 9.96
N ASP A 226 -21.42 -11.23 9.81
CA ASP A 226 -22.78 -10.96 10.29
C ASP A 226 -22.99 -11.07 11.82
N SER A 227 -21.94 -11.29 12.60
CA SER A 227 -21.98 -11.40 14.06
C SER A 227 -22.07 -10.04 14.78
N ALA A 228 -22.25 -10.08 16.10
CA ALA A 228 -22.19 -8.88 16.95
C ALA A 228 -20.82 -8.19 16.90
N ALA A 229 -19.71 -8.95 16.81
CA ALA A 229 -18.36 -8.41 16.67
C ALA A 229 -18.08 -7.83 15.27
N ASP A 230 -18.76 -8.32 14.24
CA ASP A 230 -18.69 -7.80 12.87
C ASP A 230 -19.52 -6.51 12.71
N LYS A 231 -20.68 -6.45 13.37
CA LYS A 231 -21.66 -5.36 13.30
C LYS A 231 -21.48 -4.24 14.34
N CYS A 232 -20.60 -4.41 15.32
CA CYS A 232 -20.34 -3.38 16.33
C CYS A 232 -19.70 -2.12 15.73
N HIS A 233 -19.80 -1.00 16.45
CA HIS A 233 -19.18 0.26 16.04
C HIS A 233 -18.38 0.89 17.20
N PRO A 234 -17.06 1.09 17.04
CA PRO A 234 -16.21 0.66 15.93
C PRO A 234 -16.18 -0.87 15.75
N ARG A 235 -16.02 -1.36 14.52
CA ARG A 235 -15.95 -2.80 14.21
C ARG A 235 -14.70 -3.45 14.81
N LEU A 236 -14.85 -4.65 15.40
CA LEU A 236 -13.73 -5.50 15.84
C LEU A 236 -13.08 -6.18 14.63
N ASN A 237 -11.75 -6.27 14.60
CA ASN A 237 -11.00 -6.76 13.45
C ASN A 237 -10.03 -7.87 13.85
N GLU A 238 -9.66 -8.69 12.87
CA GLU A 238 -8.76 -9.81 13.10
C GLU A 238 -7.36 -9.32 13.44
N GLY A 239 -6.82 -9.93 14.50
CA GLY A 239 -5.59 -9.59 15.17
C GLY A 239 -5.67 -8.43 16.17
N ASP A 240 -6.79 -7.70 16.29
CA ASP A 240 -6.92 -6.57 17.24
C ASP A 240 -6.52 -7.04 18.65
N GLN A 241 -5.55 -6.35 19.28
CA GLN A 241 -5.02 -6.75 20.59
C GLN A 241 -5.95 -6.25 21.68
N VAL A 242 -6.43 -7.13 22.55
CA VAL A 242 -7.28 -6.77 23.69
C VAL A 242 -6.38 -6.32 24.85
N ILE A 243 -6.63 -5.12 25.37
CA ILE A 243 -5.92 -4.52 26.50
C ILE A 243 -6.79 -4.56 27.75
N LEU A 244 -8.04 -4.09 27.65
CA LEU A 244 -9.04 -4.18 28.72
C LEU A 244 -10.29 -4.92 28.26
N ILE A 245 -10.91 -5.67 29.18
CA ILE A 245 -12.27 -6.21 29.04
C ILE A 245 -13.12 -5.64 30.18
N ASN A 246 -14.19 -4.92 29.87
CA ASN A 246 -15.06 -4.22 30.84
C ASN A 246 -14.25 -3.47 31.93
N GLY A 247 -13.19 -2.77 31.52
CA GLY A 247 -12.30 -1.98 32.38
C GLY A 247 -11.23 -2.78 33.15
N ARG A 248 -11.17 -4.11 33.01
CA ARG A 248 -10.13 -4.97 33.62
C ARG A 248 -9.01 -5.24 32.62
N ASP A 249 -7.78 -4.93 33.01
CA ASP A 249 -6.55 -5.30 32.29
C ASP A 249 -6.39 -6.82 32.18
N VAL A 250 -6.05 -7.30 30.97
CA VAL A 250 -5.85 -8.73 30.66
C VAL A 250 -4.38 -9.13 30.50
N ALA A 251 -3.42 -8.19 30.59
CA ALA A 251 -2.00 -8.45 30.32
C ALA A 251 -1.40 -9.58 31.16
N ASN A 252 -1.85 -9.74 32.41
CA ASN A 252 -1.40 -10.77 33.34
C ASN A 252 -2.36 -11.96 33.47
N MET A 253 -3.45 -12.01 32.68
CA MET A 253 -4.44 -13.11 32.75
C MET A 253 -4.03 -14.30 31.88
N ALA A 254 -4.18 -15.52 32.39
CA ALA A 254 -4.04 -16.73 31.59
C ALA A 254 -5.20 -16.86 30.58
N HIS A 255 -4.96 -17.51 29.45
CA HIS A 255 -5.95 -17.64 28.37
C HIS A 255 -7.31 -18.18 28.84
N ASN A 256 -7.29 -19.22 29.69
CA ASN A 256 -8.52 -19.79 30.25
C ASN A 256 -9.28 -18.78 31.14
N GLU A 257 -8.59 -17.87 31.83
CA GLU A 257 -9.20 -16.81 32.63
C GLU A 257 -9.82 -15.73 31.72
N VAL A 258 -9.11 -15.32 30.66
CA VAL A 258 -9.62 -14.37 29.65
C VAL A 258 -10.89 -14.94 29.01
N VAL A 259 -10.86 -16.20 28.59
CA VAL A 259 -11.99 -16.92 28.01
C VAL A 259 -13.17 -17.00 28.98
N ASN A 260 -12.92 -17.40 30.23
CA ASN A 260 -13.95 -17.45 31.26
C ASN A 260 -14.49 -16.07 31.64
N PHE A 261 -13.69 -15.02 31.53
CA PHE A 261 -14.11 -13.64 31.79
C PHE A 261 -15.01 -13.10 30.66
N ILE A 262 -14.70 -13.36 29.38
CA ILE A 262 -15.62 -13.08 28.26
C ILE A 262 -16.90 -13.91 28.40
N ARG A 263 -16.79 -15.20 28.76
CA ARG A 263 -17.96 -16.10 28.93
C ARG A 263 -18.93 -15.63 30.03
N LYS A 264 -18.50 -14.85 31.04
CA LYS A 264 -19.39 -14.26 32.06
C LYS A 264 -20.38 -13.21 31.53
N PHE A 265 -20.14 -12.64 30.35
CA PHE A 265 -21.02 -11.64 29.73
C PHE A 265 -21.99 -12.23 28.69
N ARG A 266 -22.13 -13.57 28.64
CA ARG A 266 -23.06 -14.26 27.74
C ARG A 266 -24.51 -14.26 28.25
N ASP A 267 -24.69 -14.53 29.54
CA ASP A 267 -26.00 -14.68 30.19
C ASP A 267 -26.27 -13.56 31.20
N VAL A 268 -26.98 -12.52 30.78
CA VAL A 268 -27.65 -11.58 31.69
C VAL A 268 -28.98 -11.15 31.08
N SER A 269 -30.09 -11.44 31.77
CA SER A 269 -31.47 -11.07 31.39
C SER A 269 -31.77 -9.56 31.46
N GLY A 270 -30.75 -8.71 31.30
CA GLY A 270 -30.76 -7.26 31.45
C GLY A 270 -29.83 -6.52 30.48
N GLY A 271 -29.39 -7.16 29.40
CA GLY A 271 -28.73 -6.46 28.28
C GLY A 271 -27.29 -6.00 28.50
N ALA A 272 -26.50 -6.79 29.26
CA ALA A 272 -25.09 -6.51 29.53
C ALA A 272 -24.27 -6.31 28.24
N GLU A 273 -23.39 -5.32 28.25
CA GLU A 273 -22.52 -4.95 27.13
C GLU A 273 -21.09 -5.48 27.37
N LEU A 274 -20.50 -6.10 26.35
CA LEU A 274 -19.08 -6.41 26.31
C LEU A 274 -18.34 -5.21 25.71
N VAL A 275 -17.47 -4.62 26.51
CA VAL A 275 -16.67 -3.45 26.23
C VAL A 275 -15.21 -3.89 26.16
N LEU A 276 -14.62 -3.84 24.95
CA LEU A 276 -13.23 -4.21 24.71
C LEU A 276 -12.43 -2.94 24.42
N THR A 277 -11.47 -2.60 25.29
CA THR A 277 -10.46 -1.59 24.95
C THR A 277 -9.33 -2.32 24.22
N ILE A 278 -9.20 -2.03 22.92
CA ILE A 278 -8.27 -2.69 22.02
C ILE A 278 -7.18 -1.74 21.52
N LYS A 279 -6.03 -2.30 21.18
CA LYS A 279 -5.02 -1.67 20.30
C LYS A 279 -5.21 -2.23 18.88
N PRO A 280 -5.65 -1.43 17.89
CA PRO A 280 -6.02 -1.96 16.57
C PRO A 280 -4.85 -2.53 15.74
N ASN A 281 -5.07 -3.68 15.12
CA ASN A 281 -4.05 -4.50 14.44
C ASN A 281 -3.88 -4.24 12.94
N VAL A 282 -4.59 -3.25 12.38
CA VAL A 282 -4.34 -2.74 11.02
C VAL A 282 -2.87 -2.30 10.83
N TYR A 283 -2.15 -2.11 11.94
CA TYR A 283 -0.74 -1.73 12.01
C TYR A 283 0.10 -2.73 12.83
N ARG A 284 0.01 -4.03 12.52
CA ARG A 284 0.99 -5.02 13.02
C ARG A 284 2.35 -4.82 12.34
N LEU A 285 3.15 -3.91 12.89
CA LEU A 285 4.44 -3.47 12.37
C LEU A 285 5.59 -4.01 13.24
N GLY A 286 5.78 -5.33 13.19
CA GLY A 286 6.76 -6.03 14.00
C GLY A 286 6.31 -6.17 15.45
N ASP A 287 6.00 -7.41 15.86
CA ASP A 287 6.37 -7.79 17.22
C ASP A 287 7.90 -7.65 17.31
N GLU A 288 8.45 -7.20 18.43
CA GLU A 288 9.90 -7.24 18.68
C GLU A 288 10.35 -8.67 19.04
N SER A 289 9.96 -9.64 18.21
CA SER A 289 10.68 -10.90 18.07
C SER A 289 11.97 -10.63 17.30
N ASP A 290 13.11 -11.07 17.83
CA ASP A 290 14.43 -10.87 17.24
C ASP A 290 14.41 -11.19 15.73
N GLU A 291 14.62 -10.18 14.87
CA GLU A 291 14.71 -10.41 13.43
C GLU A 291 15.96 -11.27 13.19
N PRO A 292 15.81 -12.51 12.68
CA PRO A 292 16.88 -13.49 12.75
C PRO A 292 18.03 -13.11 11.81
N GLU A 293 19.28 -13.32 12.25
CA GLU A 293 20.51 -13.06 11.48
C GLU A 293 20.69 -14.06 10.33
N VAL A 294 19.76 -14.07 9.37
CA VAL A 294 19.79 -14.95 8.19
C VAL A 294 20.56 -14.25 7.08
N SER A 295 21.88 -14.46 7.03
CA SER A 295 22.73 -13.99 5.92
C SER A 295 22.35 -14.58 4.56
N ASN A 296 21.67 -15.72 4.57
CA ASN A 296 21.33 -16.52 3.39
C ASN A 296 19.87 -16.27 2.99
N TYR A 297 19.63 -15.15 2.33
CA TYR A 297 18.36 -14.86 1.67
C TYR A 297 18.03 -15.94 0.62
N PRO A 298 16.75 -16.28 0.40
CA PRO A 298 16.38 -17.12 -0.74
C PRO A 298 16.76 -16.40 -2.04
N GLU A 299 17.72 -16.94 -2.79
CA GLU A 299 18.01 -16.41 -4.11
C GLU A 299 16.78 -16.62 -5.02
N SER A 300 16.14 -15.53 -5.40
CA SER A 300 15.01 -15.55 -6.33
C SER A 300 15.46 -16.23 -7.62
N ALA A 301 14.68 -17.18 -8.14
CA ALA A 301 15.06 -17.92 -9.35
C ALA A 301 15.33 -16.95 -10.51
N ARG A 302 16.59 -16.89 -10.96
CA ARG A 302 17.03 -16.00 -12.03
C ARG A 302 17.10 -16.72 -13.37
N VAL A 303 16.90 -15.97 -14.44
CA VAL A 303 17.20 -16.42 -15.80
C VAL A 303 18.72 -16.58 -15.93
N ALA A 304 19.17 -17.77 -16.35
CA ALA A 304 20.60 -18.07 -16.50
C ALA A 304 21.29 -17.09 -17.46
N GLU A 305 22.56 -16.77 -17.18
CA GLU A 305 23.30 -15.75 -17.95
C GLU A 305 23.43 -16.08 -19.43
N SER A 306 23.48 -17.38 -19.76
CA SER A 306 23.57 -17.97 -21.09
C SER A 306 22.32 -17.81 -21.97
N VAL A 307 21.19 -17.34 -21.42
CA VAL A 307 19.99 -17.04 -22.21
C VAL A 307 20.23 -15.75 -23.02
N PRO A 308 19.86 -15.68 -24.32
CA PRO A 308 19.98 -14.45 -25.11
C PRO A 308 19.27 -13.26 -24.47
N ARG A 309 19.82 -12.05 -24.57
CA ARG A 309 19.26 -10.85 -23.91
C ARG A 309 17.80 -10.61 -24.30
N SER A 310 17.49 -10.75 -25.58
CA SER A 310 16.13 -10.70 -26.16
C SER A 310 15.10 -11.53 -25.41
N ASP A 311 15.53 -12.64 -24.83
CA ASP A 311 14.68 -13.68 -24.25
C ASP A 311 14.63 -13.60 -22.72
N LYS A 312 15.50 -12.79 -22.08
CA LYS A 312 15.58 -12.70 -20.61
C LYS A 312 14.30 -12.15 -19.99
N LEU A 313 13.63 -11.20 -20.64
CA LEU A 313 12.32 -10.71 -20.21
C LEU A 313 11.29 -11.84 -20.16
N SER A 314 11.04 -12.52 -21.29
CA SER A 314 10.01 -13.57 -21.38
C SER A 314 10.30 -14.75 -20.45
N HIS A 315 11.57 -15.11 -20.26
CA HIS A 315 11.97 -16.13 -19.28
C HIS A 315 11.71 -15.67 -17.83
N SER A 316 11.98 -14.41 -17.47
CA SER A 316 11.73 -13.88 -16.12
C SER A 316 10.23 -13.85 -15.78
N LEU A 317 9.38 -13.49 -16.74
CA LEU A 317 7.94 -13.47 -16.57
C LEU A 317 7.34 -14.89 -16.52
N ARG A 318 7.90 -15.86 -17.26
CA ARG A 318 7.54 -17.28 -17.09
C ARG A 318 7.87 -17.77 -15.67
N ILE A 319 9.06 -17.46 -15.17
CA ILE A 319 9.46 -17.81 -13.78
C ILE A 319 8.51 -17.15 -12.76
N LEU A 320 8.12 -15.89 -12.97
CA LEU A 320 7.15 -15.20 -12.12
C LEU A 320 5.78 -15.91 -12.10
N GLY A 321 5.28 -16.34 -13.27
CA GLY A 321 4.05 -17.11 -13.40
C GLY A 321 4.11 -18.47 -12.70
N GLU A 322 5.21 -19.20 -12.84
CA GLU A 322 5.45 -20.49 -12.15
C GLU A 322 5.58 -20.30 -10.62
N THR A 323 6.14 -19.18 -10.18
CA THR A 323 6.33 -18.84 -8.75
C THR A 323 5.02 -18.40 -8.09
N LEU A 324 4.13 -17.74 -8.84
CA LEU A 324 2.74 -17.46 -8.46
C LEU A 324 1.92 -18.76 -8.39
N ALA A 325 1.89 -19.54 -9.47
CA ALA A 325 1.08 -20.77 -9.56
C ALA A 325 1.48 -21.85 -8.53
N SER A 326 2.73 -21.85 -8.07
CA SER A 326 3.21 -22.74 -7.00
C SER A 326 3.11 -22.15 -5.59
N GLY A 327 2.56 -20.95 -5.41
CA GLY A 327 2.40 -20.26 -4.12
C GLY A 327 3.72 -19.79 -3.46
N LYS A 328 4.88 -20.09 -4.06
CA LYS A 328 6.21 -19.76 -3.54
C LYS A 328 6.47 -18.25 -3.43
N ILE A 329 5.73 -17.45 -4.21
CA ILE A 329 5.82 -15.98 -4.22
C ILE A 329 5.62 -15.37 -2.82
N VAL A 330 4.74 -15.96 -2.01
CA VAL A 330 4.47 -15.53 -0.63
C VAL A 330 5.66 -15.85 0.27
N GLN A 331 6.18 -17.08 0.20
CA GLN A 331 7.30 -17.55 1.03
C GLN A 331 8.58 -16.74 0.78
N GLN A 332 8.86 -16.39 -0.48
CA GLN A 332 9.99 -15.53 -0.84
C GLN A 332 9.84 -14.11 -0.27
N PHE A 333 8.62 -13.54 -0.33
CA PHE A 333 8.34 -12.20 0.20
C PHE A 333 8.37 -12.12 1.73
N GLU A 334 7.92 -13.17 2.41
CA GLU A 334 7.96 -13.27 3.88
C GLU A 334 9.38 -13.46 4.42
N GLN A 335 10.28 -14.06 3.61
CA GLN A 335 11.70 -14.19 3.91
C GLN A 335 12.53 -12.94 3.54
N LEU A 336 11.95 -11.98 2.79
CA LEU A 336 12.61 -10.70 2.52
C LEU A 336 12.55 -9.80 3.76
N TYR A 337 13.71 -9.35 4.24
CA TYR A 337 13.86 -8.48 5.40
C TYR A 337 12.90 -7.27 5.37
N ARG A 338 12.36 -6.91 6.53
CA ARG A 338 11.45 -5.77 6.68
C ARG A 338 12.19 -4.44 6.80
N LYS A 339 13.36 -4.44 7.43
CA LYS A 339 14.29 -3.31 7.61
C LYS A 339 15.69 -3.77 7.19
N LYS A 340 16.47 -2.93 6.52
CA LYS A 340 17.85 -3.25 6.12
C LYS A 340 18.76 -3.20 7.36
N VAL A 341 19.53 -4.26 7.58
CA VAL A 341 20.53 -4.32 8.66
C VAL A 341 21.53 -3.17 8.52
N GLY A 342 21.84 -2.51 9.63
CA GLY A 342 22.78 -1.38 9.68
C GLY A 342 22.21 0.00 9.31
N MET A 343 20.96 0.11 8.83
CA MET A 343 20.33 1.42 8.61
C MET A 343 19.65 1.94 9.88
N THR A 344 19.99 3.17 10.29
CA THR A 344 19.43 3.81 11.49
C THR A 344 18.07 4.47 11.22
N MET A 345 17.27 4.59 12.28
CA MET A 345 15.95 5.24 12.31
C MET A 345 15.82 6.02 13.63
N ASN A 346 16.78 6.89 13.90
CA ASN A 346 16.93 7.60 15.17
C ASN A 346 16.19 8.93 15.16
N ASP A 347 16.16 9.65 14.04
CA ASP A 347 15.63 11.01 13.98
C ASP A 347 14.11 11.03 14.21
N CYS A 348 13.41 9.99 13.77
CA CYS A 348 11.97 9.81 14.02
C CYS A 348 11.64 9.61 15.51
N ARG A 349 12.62 9.21 16.34
CA ARG A 349 12.47 8.89 17.77
C ARG A 349 12.83 10.07 18.67
N LEU A 350 13.36 11.16 18.11
CA LEU A 350 13.69 12.36 18.87
C LEU A 350 12.40 12.96 19.50
N PRO A 351 12.43 13.46 20.75
CA PRO A 351 11.21 13.89 21.46
C PRO A 351 10.37 14.98 20.76
N HIS A 352 10.95 15.76 19.86
CA HIS A 352 10.24 16.77 19.05
C HIS A 352 9.68 16.20 17.72
N ASN A 353 10.12 15.01 17.30
CA ASN A 353 9.73 14.36 16.04
C ASN A 353 8.72 13.23 16.20
N VAL A 354 8.62 12.61 17.39
CA VAL A 354 7.68 11.49 17.63
C VAL A 354 6.24 11.83 17.23
N ASN A 355 5.78 13.04 17.57
CA ASN A 355 4.43 13.54 17.27
C ASN A 355 4.21 13.98 15.79
N LYS A 356 5.27 13.92 14.96
CA LYS A 356 5.17 14.07 13.51
C LYS A 356 4.95 12.72 12.80
N ASN A 357 5.03 11.58 13.49
CA ASN A 357 4.79 10.25 12.91
C ASN A 357 3.32 9.84 13.08
N ARG A 358 2.69 9.38 11.99
CA ARG A 358 1.32 8.83 12.03
C ARG A 358 1.27 7.44 12.70
N TYR A 359 2.38 6.71 12.65
CA TYR A 359 2.54 5.38 13.23
C TYR A 359 3.93 5.31 13.90
N ARG A 360 3.97 4.99 15.19
CA ARG A 360 5.18 4.99 16.05
C ARG A 360 6.29 4.04 15.56
N ASP A 361 5.87 3.08 14.76
CA ASP A 361 6.60 1.92 14.24
C ASP A 361 6.90 2.02 12.73
N VAL A 362 6.36 3.03 12.01
CA VAL A 362 6.78 3.38 10.63
C VAL A 362 7.71 4.58 10.65
N CYS A 363 9.00 4.34 10.82
CA CYS A 363 10.02 5.39 10.67
C CYS A 363 10.63 5.40 9.26
N PRO A 364 11.08 6.58 8.76
CA PRO A 364 12.06 6.65 7.69
C PRO A 364 13.44 6.19 8.21
N TYR A 365 14.31 5.70 7.32
CA TYR A 365 15.74 5.64 7.65
C TYR A 365 16.36 7.04 7.66
N ASP A 366 17.30 7.29 8.57
CA ASP A 366 17.93 8.61 8.69
C ASP A 366 18.76 8.95 7.43
N SER A 367 19.45 7.97 6.84
CA SER A 367 20.36 8.18 5.70
C SER A 367 19.66 8.40 4.35
N THR A 368 18.33 8.30 4.28
CA THR A 368 17.54 8.48 3.06
C THR A 368 16.28 9.32 3.29
N ARG A 369 16.12 9.93 4.48
CA ARG A 369 14.95 10.77 4.76
C ARG A 369 15.00 12.06 3.96
N VAL A 370 13.83 12.67 3.75
CA VAL A 370 13.79 14.05 3.27
C VAL A 370 14.08 14.98 4.46
N HIS A 371 14.89 16.02 4.19
CA HIS A 371 15.20 17.09 5.15
C HIS A 371 14.49 18.37 4.70
N LEU A 372 13.81 19.03 5.64
CA LEU A 372 13.19 20.34 5.41
C LEU A 372 14.21 21.43 5.74
N ALA A 373 14.62 22.21 4.74
CA ALA A 373 15.63 23.24 4.90
C ALA A 373 15.09 24.48 5.64
N SER A 374 13.80 24.79 5.48
CA SER A 374 13.20 26.02 6.00
C SER A 374 12.10 25.83 7.06
N SER A 375 11.90 24.64 7.64
CA SER A 375 10.82 24.45 8.62
C SER A 375 11.17 25.10 9.95
N SER A 376 10.24 25.87 10.51
CA SER A 376 10.34 26.41 11.88
C SER A 376 10.33 25.32 12.95
N ASN A 377 9.86 24.11 12.59
CA ASN A 377 9.53 23.03 13.53
C ASN A 377 10.53 21.86 13.41
N GLY A 378 11.79 22.15 13.08
CA GLY A 378 12.84 21.16 12.83
C GLY A 378 12.76 20.51 11.44
N ASP A 379 13.89 19.98 10.98
CA ASP A 379 14.10 19.51 9.60
C ASP A 379 13.39 18.18 9.25
N TYR A 380 12.71 17.56 10.22
CA TYR A 380 12.16 16.22 10.09
C TYR A 380 10.74 16.20 9.49
N ILE A 381 10.57 15.31 8.51
CA ILE A 381 9.29 14.80 8.01
C ILE A 381 9.39 13.28 7.79
N ASN A 382 8.28 12.54 8.00
CA ASN A 382 8.22 11.10 7.74
C ASN A 382 8.10 10.80 6.25
N ALA A 383 9.21 10.96 5.54
CA ALA A 383 9.37 10.76 4.11
C ALA A 383 10.78 10.23 3.80
N ASN A 384 10.91 9.40 2.76
CA ASN A 384 12.20 9.01 2.20
C ASN A 384 12.24 9.27 0.72
N TYR A 385 13.42 9.61 0.20
CA TYR A 385 13.72 9.43 -1.21
C TYR A 385 13.71 7.93 -1.53
N VAL A 386 13.08 7.57 -2.65
CA VAL A 386 13.20 6.24 -3.26
C VAL A 386 13.53 6.47 -4.73
N ASN A 387 14.65 5.93 -5.18
CA ASN A 387 15.12 6.03 -6.56
C ASN A 387 15.17 4.63 -7.15
N MET A 388 14.57 4.45 -8.33
CA MET A 388 14.47 3.16 -9.02
C MET A 388 15.15 3.29 -10.38
N GLU A 389 16.32 2.67 -10.53
CA GLU A 389 17.14 2.72 -11.74
C GLU A 389 16.70 1.64 -12.76
N ILE A 390 16.68 2.00 -14.04
CA ILE A 390 16.35 1.12 -15.17
C ILE A 390 17.64 0.93 -15.99
N PRO A 391 18.40 -0.17 -15.80
CA PRO A 391 19.83 -0.21 -16.15
C PRO A 391 20.19 0.01 -17.63
N SER A 392 19.30 -0.33 -18.56
CA SER A 392 19.57 -0.31 -20.02
C SER A 392 19.09 0.94 -20.75
N SER A 393 18.20 1.72 -20.13
CA SER A 393 17.72 3.01 -20.65
C SER A 393 18.37 4.21 -19.94
N GLY A 394 19.01 3.99 -18.78
CA GLY A 394 19.58 5.05 -17.95
C GLY A 394 18.53 5.90 -17.22
N ILE A 395 17.26 5.51 -17.27
CA ILE A 395 16.17 6.18 -16.57
C ILE A 395 16.30 5.89 -15.07
N VAL A 396 16.13 6.92 -14.25
CA VAL A 396 16.00 6.81 -12.79
C VAL A 396 14.67 7.42 -12.38
N ASN A 397 13.69 6.56 -12.07
CA ASN A 397 12.39 7.01 -11.57
C ASN A 397 12.58 7.45 -10.11
N ARG A 398 12.47 8.77 -9.87
CA ARG A 398 12.60 9.37 -8.55
C ARG A 398 11.23 9.50 -7.89
N TYR A 399 11.20 9.22 -6.59
CA TYR A 399 10.02 9.31 -5.75
C TYR A 399 10.37 9.90 -4.38
N ILE A 400 9.39 10.52 -3.74
CA ILE A 400 9.39 10.74 -2.29
C ILE A 400 8.25 9.91 -1.70
N ALA A 401 8.59 8.82 -1.02
CA ALA A 401 7.65 7.92 -0.38
C ALA A 401 7.42 8.38 1.07
N CYS A 402 6.21 8.84 1.39
CA CYS A 402 5.89 9.47 2.68
C CYS A 402 4.55 9.03 3.27
N GLN A 403 4.34 9.29 4.56
CA GLN A 403 3.04 9.08 5.21
C GLN A 403 1.97 10.06 4.66
N GLY A 404 0.69 9.71 4.82
CA GLY A 404 -0.40 10.67 4.61
C GLY A 404 -0.38 11.74 5.71
N PRO A 405 -0.31 13.04 5.39
CA PRO A 405 -0.12 14.11 6.38
C PRO A 405 -1.05 14.03 7.59
N LEU A 406 -0.50 14.37 8.76
CA LEU A 406 -1.27 14.68 9.96
C LEU A 406 -1.67 16.17 9.91
N ALA A 407 -2.66 16.58 10.71
CA ALA A 407 -3.11 17.99 10.75
C ALA A 407 -1.92 18.94 11.00
N GLN A 408 -1.12 18.64 12.02
CA GLN A 408 0.07 19.36 12.43
C GLN A 408 1.30 19.20 11.51
N THR A 409 1.25 18.34 10.49
CA THR A 409 2.36 18.16 9.51
C THR A 409 1.96 18.55 8.08
N THR A 410 0.83 19.24 7.89
CA THR A 410 0.40 19.69 6.56
C THR A 410 1.32 20.77 5.98
N SER A 411 1.78 21.72 6.79
CA SER A 411 2.75 22.74 6.39
C SER A 411 4.13 22.13 6.07
N ASP A 412 4.60 21.20 6.89
CA ASP A 412 5.83 20.44 6.62
C ASP A 412 5.74 19.65 5.29
N PHE A 413 4.57 19.09 4.97
CA PHE A 413 4.34 18.38 3.70
C PHE A 413 4.36 19.31 2.48
N TRP A 414 3.70 20.48 2.53
CA TRP A 414 3.77 21.42 1.40
C TRP A 414 5.15 22.05 1.26
N LEU A 415 5.87 22.29 2.37
CA LEU A 415 7.26 22.72 2.33
C LEU A 415 8.15 21.65 1.67
N MET A 416 7.93 20.37 1.95
CA MET A 416 8.59 19.25 1.27
C MET A 416 8.32 19.27 -0.24
N VAL A 417 7.05 19.39 -0.66
CA VAL A 417 6.66 19.48 -2.08
C VAL A 417 7.36 20.67 -2.76
N TRP A 418 7.46 21.81 -2.07
CA TRP A 418 8.08 23.03 -2.59
C TRP A 418 9.61 22.95 -2.68
N GLU A 419 10.29 22.52 -1.62
CA GLU A 419 11.76 22.47 -1.57
C GLU A 419 12.33 21.38 -2.47
N GLN A 420 11.55 20.32 -2.76
CA GLN A 420 11.95 19.21 -3.62
C GLN A 420 11.45 19.35 -5.08
N LEU A 421 10.91 20.52 -5.45
CA LEU A 421 10.40 20.87 -6.79
C LEU A 421 9.30 19.94 -7.33
N CYS A 422 8.56 19.26 -6.45
CA CYS A 422 7.60 18.22 -6.84
C CYS A 422 6.37 18.81 -7.55
N THR A 423 6.23 18.53 -8.85
CA THR A 423 5.07 18.93 -9.66
C THR A 423 3.88 17.96 -9.57
N THR A 424 4.10 16.72 -9.09
CA THR A 424 3.08 15.67 -9.02
C THR A 424 3.04 14.99 -7.66
N ILE A 425 1.84 14.79 -7.12
CA ILE A 425 1.54 14.06 -5.89
C ILE A 425 0.57 12.91 -6.19
N VAL A 426 0.87 11.70 -5.73
CA VAL A 426 0.04 10.50 -5.89
C VAL A 426 -0.46 10.03 -4.53
N MET A 427 -1.78 10.02 -4.35
CA MET A 427 -2.46 9.71 -3.08
C MET A 427 -3.25 8.40 -3.20
N LEU A 428 -2.79 7.34 -2.54
CA LEU A 428 -3.35 5.98 -2.65
C LEU A 428 -4.25 5.62 -1.45
N THR A 429 -5.14 6.52 -1.06
CA THR A 429 -6.03 6.38 0.11
C THR A 429 -7.13 7.45 0.06
N THR A 430 -8.27 7.18 0.68
CA THR A 430 -9.22 8.24 1.05
C THR A 430 -8.73 8.95 2.32
N THR A 431 -9.38 10.04 2.73
CA THR A 431 -9.09 10.68 4.02
C THR A 431 -9.52 9.80 5.21
N VAL A 432 -10.62 9.05 5.06
CA VAL A 432 -11.21 8.16 6.06
C VAL A 432 -11.56 6.81 5.45
N GLU A 433 -11.15 5.72 6.11
CA GLU A 433 -11.41 4.32 5.75
C GLU A 433 -12.02 3.60 6.97
N ARG A 434 -13.21 3.00 6.84
CA ARG A 434 -13.99 2.41 7.96
C ARG A 434 -14.10 3.30 9.21
N GLY A 435 -14.34 4.60 9.00
CA GLY A 435 -14.42 5.59 10.07
C GLY A 435 -13.09 5.97 10.74
N ARG A 436 -11.96 5.40 10.31
CA ARG A 436 -10.61 5.74 10.82
C ARG A 436 -9.90 6.70 9.87
N VAL A 437 -9.36 7.80 10.39
CA VAL A 437 -8.63 8.80 9.59
C VAL A 437 -7.30 8.23 9.09
N LYS A 438 -7.19 8.03 7.77
CA LYS A 438 -5.99 7.53 7.10
C LYS A 438 -5.06 8.63 6.61
N CYS A 439 -5.62 9.78 6.23
CA CYS A 439 -4.90 10.97 5.80
C CYS A 439 -5.69 12.21 6.23
N HIS A 440 -5.03 13.24 6.76
CA HIS A 440 -5.67 14.55 6.89
C HIS A 440 -5.93 15.14 5.50
N GLN A 441 -7.00 15.89 5.31
CA GLN A 441 -7.16 16.68 4.09
C GLN A 441 -6.14 17.83 4.13
N TYR A 442 -5.10 17.75 3.29
CA TYR A 442 -4.02 18.73 3.24
C TYR A 442 -4.21 19.74 2.09
N TRP A 443 -5.42 19.88 1.56
CA TRP A 443 -5.72 20.78 0.43
C TRP A 443 -7.05 21.53 0.63
N PRO A 444 -7.17 22.78 0.16
CA PRO A 444 -8.42 23.54 0.19
C PRO A 444 -9.45 22.93 -0.79
N ARG A 445 -10.73 23.28 -0.68
CA ARG A 445 -11.73 22.89 -1.71
C ARG A 445 -11.49 23.65 -3.01
N LEU A 446 -12.18 23.21 -4.08
CA LEU A 446 -12.16 23.90 -5.37
C LEU A 446 -12.46 25.40 -5.24
N TYR A 447 -11.58 26.22 -5.83
CA TYR A 447 -11.54 27.70 -5.78
C TYR A 447 -11.27 28.33 -4.40
N GLU A 448 -11.18 27.55 -3.32
CA GLU A 448 -10.68 28.02 -2.02
C GLU A 448 -9.15 28.09 -2.01
N SER A 449 -8.60 28.91 -1.12
CA SER A 449 -7.16 29.02 -0.82
C SER A 449 -6.91 28.83 0.66
N GLN A 450 -5.78 28.21 1.02
CA GLN A 450 -5.42 27.94 2.41
C GLN A 450 -3.91 28.10 2.64
N GLU A 451 -3.55 28.62 3.81
CA GLU A 451 -2.16 28.84 4.22
C GLU A 451 -1.56 27.60 4.88
N TYR A 452 -0.33 27.28 4.47
CA TYR A 452 0.45 26.15 4.93
C TYR A 452 1.87 26.63 5.26
N GLY A 453 1.99 27.36 6.37
CA GLY A 453 3.23 28.03 6.76
C GLY A 453 3.52 29.22 5.83
N ARG A 454 4.62 29.19 5.08
CA ARG A 454 4.95 30.25 4.11
C ARG A 454 4.27 30.12 2.74
N LEU A 455 3.57 29.01 2.52
CA LEU A 455 2.98 28.65 1.24
C LEU A 455 1.47 28.85 1.27
N ILE A 456 0.93 29.55 0.28
CA ILE A 456 -0.51 29.62 0.02
C ILE A 456 -0.82 28.60 -1.08
N VAL A 457 -1.72 27.67 -0.79
CA VAL A 457 -2.19 26.65 -1.74
C VAL A 457 -3.60 27.00 -2.16
N THR A 458 -3.88 26.99 -3.47
CA THR A 458 -5.20 27.27 -4.05
C THR A 458 -5.61 26.14 -4.98
N CYS A 459 -6.81 25.56 -4.80
CA CYS A 459 -7.31 24.52 -5.71
C CYS A 459 -7.96 25.16 -6.94
N LEU A 460 -7.36 24.98 -8.11
CA LEU A 460 -7.78 25.61 -9.37
C LEU A 460 -8.72 24.75 -10.20
N LYS A 461 -8.56 23.42 -10.11
CA LYS A 461 -9.40 22.43 -10.78
C LYS A 461 -9.54 21.21 -9.89
N GLU A 462 -10.72 20.61 -9.92
CA GLU A 462 -11.01 19.31 -9.32
C GLU A 462 -11.84 18.52 -10.35
N ARG A 463 -11.48 17.26 -10.58
CA ARG A 463 -12.18 16.34 -11.49
C ARG A 463 -12.25 14.99 -10.81
N GLU A 464 -13.45 14.47 -10.61
CA GLU A 464 -13.67 13.13 -10.07
C GLU A 464 -14.05 12.14 -11.17
N THR A 465 -13.65 10.89 -11.00
CA THR A 465 -14.06 9.72 -11.79
C THR A 465 -14.39 8.59 -10.82
N THR A 466 -14.98 7.49 -11.31
CA THR A 466 -15.39 6.34 -10.48
C THR A 466 -14.30 5.80 -9.54
N ASN A 467 -13.03 5.90 -9.96
CA ASN A 467 -11.89 5.29 -9.27
C ASN A 467 -10.84 6.28 -8.75
N CYS A 468 -10.94 7.56 -9.14
CA CYS A 468 -9.89 8.56 -8.92
C CYS A 468 -10.46 9.98 -8.74
N CYS A 469 -9.72 10.84 -8.03
CA CYS A 469 -9.92 12.28 -8.04
C CYS A 469 -8.61 13.00 -8.45
N TYR A 470 -8.71 13.99 -9.31
CA TYR A 470 -7.59 14.74 -9.87
C TYR A 470 -7.73 16.21 -9.49
N ARG A 471 -6.67 16.81 -8.94
CA ARG A 471 -6.65 18.22 -8.55
C ARG A 471 -5.47 18.95 -9.16
N GLU A 472 -5.68 20.20 -9.55
CA GLU A 472 -4.61 21.12 -9.97
C GLU A 472 -4.53 22.26 -8.96
N PHE A 473 -3.38 22.43 -8.34
CA PHE A 473 -3.11 23.48 -7.36
C PHE A 473 -2.19 24.56 -7.95
N SER A 474 -2.45 25.82 -7.59
CA SER A 474 -1.39 26.81 -7.46
C SER A 474 -0.80 26.70 -6.07
N VAL A 475 0.53 26.74 -5.97
CA VAL A 475 1.27 26.88 -4.72
C VAL A 475 2.12 28.13 -4.85
N LYS A 476 1.99 29.06 -3.91
CA LYS A 476 2.64 30.37 -3.94
C LYS A 476 3.40 30.63 -2.64
N ASP A 477 4.69 30.96 -2.73
CA ASP A 477 5.47 31.39 -1.56
C ASP A 477 5.26 32.90 -1.36
N TRP A 478 4.73 33.31 -0.19
CA TRP A 478 4.46 34.72 0.03
C TRP A 478 5.72 35.57 0.25
N ASN A 479 6.89 34.97 0.49
CA ASN A 479 8.16 35.68 0.60
C ASN A 479 8.74 36.01 -0.78
N THR A 480 8.95 34.99 -1.61
CA THR A 480 9.58 35.14 -2.94
C THR A 480 8.61 35.64 -4.00
N LYS A 481 7.29 35.52 -3.75
CA LYS A 481 6.18 35.69 -4.72
C LYS A 481 6.19 34.70 -5.89
N GLU A 482 7.09 33.72 -5.87
CA GLU A 482 7.12 32.61 -6.82
C GLU A 482 5.83 31.80 -6.74
N GLU A 483 5.36 31.30 -7.88
CA GLU A 483 4.14 30.50 -7.99
C GLU A 483 4.38 29.30 -8.90
N ARG A 484 3.96 28.12 -8.47
CA ARG A 484 4.16 26.84 -9.16
C ARG A 484 2.84 26.08 -9.28
N ARG A 485 2.73 25.22 -10.30
CA ARG A 485 1.61 24.29 -10.45
C ARG A 485 1.97 22.91 -9.90
N VAL A 486 1.06 22.33 -9.13
CA VAL A 486 1.19 20.98 -8.58
C VAL A 486 -0.09 20.20 -8.87
N THR A 487 0.03 19.01 -9.46
CA THR A 487 -1.08 18.10 -9.72
C THR A 487 -1.15 17.03 -8.64
N GLN A 488 -2.34 16.78 -8.07
CA GLN A 488 -2.59 15.60 -7.24
C GLN A 488 -3.44 14.60 -8.02
N MET A 489 -3.02 13.34 -7.96
CA MET A 489 -3.70 12.17 -8.50
C MET A 489 -4.07 11.25 -7.34
N GLN A 490 -5.32 11.31 -6.90
CA GLN A 490 -5.83 10.47 -5.82
C GLN A 490 -6.53 9.24 -6.39
N TYR A 491 -6.07 8.05 -6.03
CA TYR A 491 -6.76 6.79 -6.35
C TYR A 491 -7.67 6.41 -5.17
N THR A 492 -8.98 6.44 -5.39
CA THR A 492 -10.01 6.23 -4.37
C THR A 492 -10.51 4.79 -4.32
N ALA A 493 -10.41 4.03 -5.42
CA ALA A 493 -10.88 2.64 -5.52
C ALA A 493 -9.99 1.57 -4.85
N TRP A 494 -9.09 1.93 -3.93
CA TRP A 494 -8.33 0.93 -3.17
C TRP A 494 -9.06 0.54 -1.89
N PRO A 495 -9.52 -0.70 -1.72
CA PRO A 495 -10.28 -1.10 -0.55
C PRO A 495 -9.48 -1.01 0.76
N ASP A 496 -10.21 -0.83 1.86
CA ASP A 496 -9.67 -0.69 3.22
C ASP A 496 -8.89 -1.93 3.69
N HIS A 497 -9.20 -3.09 3.13
CA HIS A 497 -8.55 -4.38 3.37
C HIS A 497 -8.14 -4.97 2.01
N GLY A 498 -6.91 -5.51 1.92
CA GLY A 498 -6.43 -6.16 0.70
C GLY A 498 -6.01 -5.19 -0.41
N VAL A 499 -6.55 -5.44 -1.61
CA VAL A 499 -6.09 -4.95 -2.92
C VAL A 499 -7.30 -4.68 -3.83
N PRO A 500 -7.20 -3.84 -4.87
CA PRO A 500 -8.30 -3.57 -5.80
C PRO A 500 -8.86 -4.86 -6.44
N ASP A 501 -10.19 -5.01 -6.45
CA ASP A 501 -10.85 -6.23 -6.95
C ASP A 501 -10.66 -6.45 -8.47
N ASP A 502 -10.52 -5.36 -9.24
CA ASP A 502 -10.03 -5.42 -10.63
C ASP A 502 -8.66 -4.72 -10.74
N PRO A 503 -7.57 -5.48 -10.98
CA PRO A 503 -6.26 -4.93 -11.31
C PRO A 503 -6.25 -3.92 -12.46
N MET A 504 -7.19 -3.99 -13.41
CA MET A 504 -7.15 -3.15 -14.61
C MET A 504 -7.27 -1.66 -14.31
N HIS A 505 -8.15 -1.27 -13.38
CA HIS A 505 -8.27 0.12 -12.94
C HIS A 505 -6.99 0.65 -12.30
N PHE A 506 -6.23 -0.22 -11.60
CA PHE A 506 -4.93 0.15 -11.03
C PHE A 506 -3.84 0.24 -12.10
N ILE A 507 -3.79 -0.70 -13.06
CA ILE A 507 -2.86 -0.67 -14.21
C ILE A 507 -3.06 0.62 -15.03
N GLN A 508 -4.31 1.00 -15.31
CA GLN A 508 -4.65 2.24 -16.02
C GLN A 508 -4.22 3.50 -15.24
N PHE A 509 -4.40 3.51 -13.90
CA PHE A 509 -3.94 4.62 -13.07
C PHE A 509 -2.40 4.74 -13.04
N VAL A 510 -1.68 3.61 -13.03
CA VAL A 510 -0.21 3.62 -13.14
C VAL A 510 0.24 4.20 -14.48
N ASP A 511 -0.43 3.89 -15.60
CA ASP A 511 -0.16 4.53 -16.90
C ASP A 511 -0.41 6.04 -16.87
N GLU A 512 -1.46 6.53 -16.21
CA GLU A 512 -1.66 7.96 -16.01
C GLU A 512 -0.52 8.62 -15.21
N VAL A 513 -0.03 7.98 -14.15
CA VAL A 513 1.10 8.49 -13.36
C VAL A 513 2.38 8.53 -14.20
N ARG A 514 2.62 7.52 -15.04
CA ARG A 514 3.74 7.48 -15.99
C ARG A 514 3.64 8.59 -17.04
N ARG A 515 2.44 8.88 -17.54
CA ARG A 515 2.17 10.04 -18.41
C ARG A 515 2.38 11.38 -17.70
N ALA A 516 2.10 11.48 -16.40
CA ALA A 516 2.40 12.68 -15.60
C ALA A 516 3.91 12.87 -15.34
N ARG A 517 4.70 11.79 -15.28
CA ARG A 517 6.17 11.84 -15.20
C ARG A 517 6.85 12.30 -16.50
N ALA A 518 6.22 12.08 -17.66
CA ALA A 518 6.86 12.24 -18.96
C ALA A 518 7.45 13.65 -19.17
N GLY A 519 8.78 13.72 -19.33
CA GLY A 519 9.53 14.96 -19.52
C GLY A 519 10.06 15.63 -18.24
N SER A 520 9.72 15.13 -17.06
CA SER A 520 10.28 15.57 -15.77
C SER A 520 11.32 14.56 -15.25
N VAL A 521 12.33 15.09 -14.55
CA VAL A 521 13.35 14.30 -13.81
C VAL A 521 13.18 14.40 -12.28
N ASP A 522 12.14 15.13 -11.85
CA ASP A 522 11.87 15.53 -10.48
C ASP A 522 11.18 14.38 -9.71
N PRO A 523 11.28 14.34 -8.38
CA PRO A 523 10.63 13.30 -7.59
C PRO A 523 9.10 13.46 -7.59
N ILE A 524 8.37 12.38 -7.88
CA ILE A 524 6.93 12.31 -7.63
C ILE A 524 6.71 11.95 -6.16
N VAL A 525 5.91 12.75 -5.45
CA VAL A 525 5.52 12.42 -4.07
C VAL A 525 4.47 11.30 -4.13
N VAL A 526 4.70 10.17 -3.44
CA VAL A 526 3.74 9.05 -3.38
C VAL A 526 3.45 8.71 -1.94
N HIS A 527 2.17 8.79 -1.55
CA HIS A 527 1.73 8.42 -0.21
C HIS A 527 0.47 7.58 -0.21
N CYS A 528 0.22 6.94 0.93
CA CYS A 528 -1.06 6.39 1.30
C CYS A 528 -1.37 6.88 2.72
N SER A 529 -1.68 5.99 3.64
CA SER A 529 -1.71 6.31 5.07
C SER A 529 -0.31 6.22 5.70
N ALA A 530 0.35 5.07 5.64
CA ALA A 530 1.69 4.84 6.20
C ALA A 530 2.85 5.11 5.22
N GLY A 531 2.57 5.24 3.92
CA GLY A 531 3.60 5.48 2.90
C GLY A 531 4.48 4.26 2.58
N ILE A 532 4.00 3.04 2.84
CA ILE A 532 4.80 1.81 2.66
C ILE A 532 4.08 0.72 1.83
N GLY A 533 2.83 0.38 2.15
CA GLY A 533 2.09 -0.72 1.50
C GLY A 533 1.69 -0.40 0.06
N ARG A 534 0.56 0.30 -0.10
CA ARG A 534 0.04 0.74 -1.41
C ARG A 534 1.08 1.57 -2.20
N THR A 535 1.83 2.43 -1.52
CA THR A 535 2.97 3.20 -2.07
C THR A 535 4.01 2.30 -2.73
N GLY A 536 4.46 1.23 -2.06
CA GLY A 536 5.43 0.29 -2.63
C GLY A 536 4.87 -0.48 -3.82
N VAL A 537 3.57 -0.81 -3.83
CA VAL A 537 2.92 -1.49 -4.96
C VAL A 537 2.92 -0.61 -6.22
N LEU A 538 2.60 0.69 -6.10
CA LEU A 538 2.66 1.60 -7.25
C LEU A 538 4.09 1.76 -7.78
N ILE A 539 5.07 1.97 -6.89
CA ILE A 539 6.47 2.11 -7.28
C ILE A 539 6.99 0.83 -7.96
N LEU A 540 6.60 -0.36 -7.47
CA LEU A 540 6.96 -1.64 -8.09
C LEU A 540 6.32 -1.79 -9.48
N MET A 541 5.01 -1.53 -9.62
CA MET A 541 4.30 -1.63 -10.90
C MET A 541 4.86 -0.67 -11.95
N GLU A 542 5.15 0.59 -11.58
CA GLU A 542 5.75 1.57 -12.49
C GLU A 542 7.18 1.14 -12.90
N THR A 543 8.00 0.69 -11.95
CA THR A 543 9.36 0.19 -12.21
C THR A 543 9.36 -1.04 -13.13
N ALA A 544 8.48 -2.02 -12.86
CA ALA A 544 8.33 -3.21 -13.68
C ALA A 544 7.87 -2.86 -15.11
N SER A 545 6.99 -1.87 -15.27
CA SER A 545 6.52 -1.40 -16.58
C SER A 545 7.67 -0.79 -17.39
N CYS A 546 8.53 0.02 -16.77
CA CYS A 546 9.75 0.54 -17.39
C CYS A 546 10.80 -0.54 -17.73
N LEU A 547 10.93 -1.60 -16.91
CA LEU A 547 11.79 -2.75 -17.22
C LEU A 547 11.28 -3.56 -18.42
N VAL A 548 9.97 -3.84 -18.47
CA VAL A 548 9.31 -4.50 -19.61
C VAL A 548 9.53 -3.71 -20.91
N GLU A 549 9.34 -2.39 -20.87
CA GLU A 549 9.54 -1.51 -22.02
C GLU A 549 11.00 -1.47 -22.50
N ALA A 550 11.95 -1.52 -21.57
CA ALA A 550 13.39 -1.58 -21.85
C ALA A 550 13.90 -2.99 -22.24
N ASN A 551 13.00 -3.98 -22.35
CA ASN A 551 13.27 -5.40 -22.58
C ASN A 551 14.19 -6.07 -21.55
N GLU A 552 14.16 -5.60 -20.29
CA GLU A 552 14.95 -6.14 -19.19
C GLU A 552 14.15 -7.14 -18.33
N PRO A 553 14.81 -8.16 -17.72
CA PRO A 553 14.12 -9.13 -16.87
C PRO A 553 13.51 -8.49 -15.62
N VAL A 554 12.32 -8.94 -15.25
CA VAL A 554 11.55 -8.41 -14.11
C VAL A 554 11.61 -9.37 -12.94
N TYR A 555 12.20 -8.92 -11.83
CA TYR A 555 12.28 -9.67 -10.57
C TYR A 555 11.62 -8.86 -9.43
N PRO A 556 10.31 -9.04 -9.16
CA PRO A 556 9.59 -8.23 -8.16
C PRO A 556 10.21 -8.26 -6.75
N LEU A 557 10.90 -9.33 -6.38
CA LEU A 557 11.57 -9.45 -5.09
C LEU A 557 12.79 -8.51 -4.99
N ASP A 558 13.60 -8.44 -6.05
CA ASP A 558 14.75 -7.53 -6.13
C ASP A 558 14.28 -6.06 -6.20
N ILE A 559 13.19 -5.77 -6.91
CA ILE A 559 12.58 -4.42 -6.94
C ILE A 559 12.09 -4.04 -5.52
N THR A 560 11.44 -4.98 -4.81
CA THR A 560 11.01 -4.77 -3.42
C THR A 560 12.19 -4.57 -2.48
N LYS A 561 13.27 -5.33 -2.66
CA LYS A 561 14.53 -5.19 -1.92
C LYS A 561 15.14 -3.79 -2.12
N THR A 562 15.22 -3.31 -3.35
CA THR A 562 15.74 -1.96 -3.68
C THR A 562 14.88 -0.84 -3.08
N MET A 563 13.56 -1.02 -2.97
CA MET A 563 12.71 -0.10 -2.20
C MET A 563 12.97 -0.19 -0.69
N ARG A 564 13.07 -1.41 -0.12
CA ARG A 564 13.30 -1.63 1.31
C ARG A 564 14.68 -1.20 1.79
N ASP A 565 15.63 -1.03 0.88
CA ASP A 565 16.94 -0.40 1.11
C ASP A 565 16.88 1.14 1.17
N GLN A 566 15.72 1.75 0.88
CA GLN A 566 15.53 3.20 0.83
C GLN A 566 14.37 3.70 1.72
N ARG A 567 13.30 2.93 1.88
CA ARG A 567 12.25 3.11 2.89
C ARG A 567 11.86 1.76 3.49
N PRO A 568 11.92 1.56 4.82
CA PRO A 568 11.64 0.25 5.41
C PRO A 568 10.20 -0.20 5.14
N MET A 569 9.99 -1.52 5.09
CA MET A 569 8.68 -2.16 4.98
C MET A 569 7.86 -1.80 3.73
N ALA A 570 8.50 -1.28 2.68
CA ALA A 570 7.89 -1.11 1.36
C ALA A 570 7.24 -2.43 0.89
N ILE A 571 5.97 -2.33 0.48
CA ILE A 571 4.99 -3.43 0.37
C ILE A 571 4.82 -4.17 1.70
N GLN A 572 3.63 -4.05 2.31
CA GLN A 572 3.41 -4.36 3.72
C GLN A 572 2.97 -5.81 3.96
N THR A 573 2.20 -6.39 3.03
CA THR A 573 1.51 -7.70 3.17
C THR A 573 1.70 -8.60 1.95
N PRO A 574 1.63 -9.94 2.12
CA PRO A 574 1.74 -10.87 0.98
C PRO A 574 0.66 -10.68 -0.09
N CYS A 575 -0.56 -10.28 0.28
CA CYS A 575 -1.64 -10.01 -0.68
C CYS A 575 -1.29 -8.83 -1.62
N GLN A 576 -0.72 -7.75 -1.07
CA GLN A 576 -0.24 -6.60 -1.86
C GLN A 576 0.89 -6.99 -2.83
N TYR A 577 1.80 -7.88 -2.40
CA TYR A 577 2.88 -8.38 -3.24
C TYR A 577 2.40 -9.33 -4.34
N THR A 578 1.47 -10.23 -4.00
CA THR A 578 0.87 -11.18 -4.95
C THR A 578 0.11 -10.43 -6.05
N PHE A 579 -0.77 -9.50 -5.65
CA PHE A 579 -1.54 -8.64 -6.57
C PHE A 579 -0.67 -7.87 -7.57
N VAL A 580 0.48 -7.32 -7.15
CA VAL A 580 1.33 -6.58 -8.08
C VAL A 580 2.11 -7.52 -9.02
N CYS A 581 2.48 -8.71 -8.57
CA CYS A 581 3.05 -9.74 -9.43
C CYS A 581 2.04 -10.22 -10.49
N GLU A 582 0.79 -10.41 -10.10
CA GLU A 582 -0.32 -10.75 -11.00
C GLU A 582 -0.62 -9.60 -11.98
N SER A 583 -0.62 -8.35 -11.50
CA SER A 583 -0.81 -7.15 -12.32
C SER A 583 0.25 -6.99 -13.40
N ILE A 584 1.52 -7.29 -13.10
CA ILE A 584 2.63 -7.28 -14.07
C ILE A 584 2.39 -8.31 -15.17
N LEU A 585 2.07 -9.56 -14.81
CA LEU A 585 1.81 -10.62 -15.78
C LEU A 585 0.57 -10.31 -16.62
N ARG A 586 -0.51 -9.82 -16.01
CA ARG A 586 -1.73 -9.42 -16.72
C ARG A 586 -1.46 -8.30 -17.72
N ALA A 587 -0.79 -7.23 -17.30
CA ALA A 587 -0.48 -6.10 -18.17
C ALA A 587 0.47 -6.49 -19.33
N TYR A 588 1.39 -7.43 -19.12
CA TYR A 588 2.25 -7.96 -20.19
C TYR A 588 1.49 -8.89 -21.15
N ASN A 589 0.72 -9.86 -20.62
CA ASN A 589 -0.02 -10.84 -21.41
C ASN A 589 -1.15 -10.20 -22.24
N GLU A 590 -1.81 -9.16 -21.72
CA GLU A 590 -2.78 -8.34 -22.46
C GLU A 590 -2.10 -7.32 -23.41
N GLY A 591 -0.76 -7.27 -23.44
CA GLY A 591 0.01 -6.41 -24.34
C GLY A 591 -0.06 -4.92 -24.03
N ILE A 592 -0.51 -4.55 -22.82
CA ILE A 592 -0.60 -3.17 -22.33
C ILE A 592 0.82 -2.62 -22.12
N ILE A 593 1.65 -3.34 -21.36
CA ILE A 593 3.09 -3.08 -21.25
C ILE A 593 3.86 -4.10 -22.11
N LYS A 594 4.81 -3.63 -22.91
CA LYS A 594 5.60 -4.46 -23.83
C LYS A 594 6.91 -3.74 -24.21
N PRO A 595 7.97 -4.48 -24.60
CA PRO A 595 9.20 -3.89 -25.12
C PRO A 595 8.95 -2.84 -26.20
N LEU A 596 9.58 -1.67 -26.08
CA LEU A 596 9.51 -0.63 -27.11
C LEU A 596 10.36 -1.03 -28.33
N ALA A 597 10.00 -0.51 -29.51
CA ALA A 597 10.61 -0.92 -30.79
C ALA A 597 12.14 -0.69 -30.89
N GLU A 598 12.71 0.14 -30.02
CA GLU A 598 14.15 0.39 -29.89
C GLU A 598 14.90 -0.67 -29.04
N TYR A 599 14.21 -1.36 -28.13
CA TYR A 599 14.76 -2.47 -27.32
C TYR A 599 14.43 -3.86 -27.92
N GLN A 600 13.44 -3.95 -28.80
CA GLN A 600 13.10 -5.18 -29.55
C GLN A 600 14.19 -5.64 -30.54
N LYS A 601 15.23 -4.85 -30.79
CA LYS A 601 16.26 -5.07 -31.82
C LYS A 601 17.69 -5.17 -31.25
N ARG A 602 17.84 -5.53 -29.98
CA ARG A 602 19.11 -5.53 -29.21
C ARG A 602 19.31 -6.84 -28.44
#